data_AF-A0AAX2AGT6-F1
#
_entry.id   AF-A0AAX2AGT6-F1
#
_cell.length_a   1.000
_cell.length_b   1.000
_cell.length_c   1.000
_cell.angle_alpha   90.00
_cell.angle_beta   90.00
_cell.angle_gamma   90.00
#
_symmetry.space_group_name_H-M   'P 1'
#
loop_
_entity.id
_entity.type
_entity.pdbx_description
1 polymer ?
#
loop_
_entity_poly.entity_id
_entity_poly.type
_entity_poly.pdbx_seq_one_letter_code
_entity_poly.pdbx_strand_id
1 'polypeptide(L)'
;MRLLTSISLSSILFLSVASAETTMCFKENHKDMSTIEEINLNGGVCKGDKSVKDMKRDGWNVDDIKITQTEKGTNYIYVFKKDEPKVATIDEAALETKILQRLEQRKKEEIEIKKREIYARKSKSGENLYKNKCISCHGEKGELKARGVSRPIKDLNLQDFQISIRDYNLGSYDRGMAFVMKPYALLMDDNDVKNVYIYIKSINEKKEEAKK
;
A
#
# COMPACT_ATOMS: atom_id res chain seq x y z
N MET A 1 20.13 11.32 -36.05
CA MET A 1 20.72 9.99 -35.76
C MET A 1 20.66 9.76 -34.26
N ARG A 2 20.25 8.55 -33.83
CA ARG A 2 19.92 8.04 -32.47
C ARG A 2 18.41 8.13 -32.13
N LEU A 3 17.61 7.13 -32.54
CA LEU A 3 17.36 5.81 -31.90
C LEU A 3 16.35 5.96 -30.74
N LEU A 4 15.06 5.73 -31.00
CA LEU A 4 14.31 4.48 -30.73
C LEU A 4 14.23 4.15 -29.23
N THR A 5 13.01 4.19 -28.68
CA THR A 5 12.44 3.07 -27.89
C THR A 5 10.92 3.18 -27.84
N SER A 6 10.28 2.48 -28.77
CA SER A 6 8.94 1.92 -28.65
C SER A 6 8.95 0.80 -27.60
N ILE A 7 8.13 0.89 -26.56
CA ILE A 7 7.81 -0.25 -25.70
C ILE A 7 6.29 -0.43 -25.68
N SER A 8 5.84 -1.28 -26.60
CA SER A 8 4.62 -2.05 -26.50
C SER A 8 4.80 -3.12 -25.43
N LEU A 9 3.92 -3.17 -24.42
CA LEU A 9 3.75 -4.35 -23.59
C LEU A 9 2.26 -4.62 -23.36
N SER A 10 1.63 -5.13 -24.42
CA SER A 10 0.33 -5.78 -24.35
C SER A 10 0.49 -7.05 -23.52
N SER A 11 0.06 -7.01 -22.26
CA SER A 11 0.00 -8.20 -21.41
C SER A 11 -1.31 -8.92 -21.71
N ILE A 12 -1.28 -9.81 -22.72
CA ILE A 12 -2.34 -10.78 -22.94
C ILE A 12 -2.23 -11.80 -21.81
N LEU A 13 -3.17 -11.72 -20.87
CA LEU A 13 -3.35 -12.72 -19.82
C LEU A 13 -3.86 -13.99 -20.50
N PHE A 14 -2.97 -14.99 -20.68
CA PHE A 14 -3.40 -16.33 -21.06
C PHE A 14 -4.17 -16.93 -19.87
N LEU A 15 -5.50 -16.96 -19.94
CA LEU A 15 -6.29 -17.82 -19.07
C LEU A 15 -6.10 -19.26 -19.55
N SER A 16 -5.29 -20.03 -18.83
CA SER A 16 -5.30 -21.49 -18.92
C SER A 16 -6.66 -22.00 -18.41
N VAL A 17 -7.45 -22.63 -19.27
CA VAL A 17 -8.68 -23.32 -18.91
C VAL A 17 -8.34 -24.54 -18.03
N ALA A 18 -8.81 -24.50 -16.79
CA ALA A 18 -8.70 -25.59 -15.82
C ALA A 18 -9.52 -26.81 -16.27
N SER A 19 -8.85 -27.94 -16.54
CA SER A 19 -9.49 -29.18 -16.95
C SER A 19 -9.27 -30.23 -15.86
N ALA A 20 -10.35 -30.77 -15.28
CA ALA A 20 -10.24 -31.85 -14.29
C ALA A 20 -9.66 -33.13 -14.94
N GLU A 21 -8.66 -33.75 -14.32
CA GLU A 21 -7.99 -34.93 -14.84
C GLU A 21 -8.69 -36.22 -14.38
N THR A 22 -8.88 -37.18 -15.29
CA THR A 22 -9.42 -38.52 -14.98
C THR A 22 -8.47 -39.61 -15.48
N THR A 23 -8.38 -40.71 -14.73
CA THR A 23 -7.53 -41.85 -15.10
C THR A 23 -8.12 -43.17 -14.60
N MET A 24 -7.85 -44.27 -15.30
CA MET A 24 -8.37 -45.60 -14.96
C MET A 24 -7.21 -46.53 -14.58
N CYS A 25 -7.36 -47.23 -13.45
CA CYS A 25 -6.41 -48.23 -13.00
C CYS A 25 -7.12 -49.53 -12.62
N PHE A 26 -6.48 -50.69 -12.82
CA PHE A 26 -7.13 -51.98 -12.65
C PHE A 26 -6.23 -53.06 -12.05
N LYS A 27 -6.85 -54.11 -11.51
CA LYS A 27 -6.21 -55.34 -11.05
C LYS A 27 -7.03 -56.54 -11.46
N GLU A 28 -6.39 -57.54 -12.04
CA GLU A 28 -7.05 -58.77 -12.48
C GLU A 28 -6.77 -59.93 -11.52
N ASN A 29 -7.75 -60.84 -11.38
CA ASN A 29 -7.64 -62.11 -10.67
C ASN A 29 -7.14 -62.00 -9.22
N HIS A 30 -7.50 -60.92 -8.52
CA HIS A 30 -7.09 -60.71 -7.16
C HIS A 30 -7.94 -61.54 -6.18
N LYS A 31 -7.29 -62.26 -5.26
CA LYS A 31 -7.94 -63.26 -4.40
C LYS A 31 -8.43 -62.68 -3.07
N ASP A 32 -7.70 -61.71 -2.52
CA ASP A 32 -7.90 -61.23 -1.16
C ASP A 32 -8.54 -59.84 -1.15
N MET A 33 -9.86 -59.79 -1.06
CA MET A 33 -10.62 -58.54 -1.12
C MET A 33 -10.19 -57.49 -0.06
N SER A 34 -9.59 -57.90 1.05
CA SER A 34 -9.07 -57.01 2.09
C SER A 34 -7.79 -56.26 1.69
N THR A 35 -7.06 -56.72 0.68
CA THR A 35 -5.74 -56.17 0.30
C THR A 35 -5.76 -55.34 -0.99
N ILE A 36 -6.91 -55.26 -1.68
CA ILE A 36 -7.04 -54.61 -2.99
C ILE A 36 -6.69 -53.12 -2.98
N GLU A 37 -6.89 -52.42 -1.86
CA GLU A 37 -6.54 -51.00 -1.76
C GLU A 37 -5.04 -50.76 -1.53
N GLU A 38 -4.29 -51.80 -1.15
CA GLU A 38 -2.86 -51.71 -0.80
C GLU A 38 -1.95 -52.26 -1.88
N ILE A 39 -2.49 -53.03 -2.84
CA ILE A 39 -1.71 -53.59 -3.94
C ILE A 39 -1.61 -52.64 -5.12
N ASN A 40 -0.47 -52.68 -5.81
CA ASN A 40 -0.27 -51.89 -7.02
C ASN A 40 -1.25 -52.28 -8.13
N LEU A 41 -1.84 -51.25 -8.72
CA LEU A 41 -2.77 -51.31 -9.85
C LEU A 41 -2.04 -51.03 -11.16
N ASN A 42 -2.52 -51.66 -12.22
CA ASN A 42 -2.06 -51.45 -13.59
C ASN A 42 -2.89 -50.39 -14.29
N GLY A 43 -2.44 -49.92 -15.46
CA GLY A 43 -3.19 -48.97 -16.28
C GLY A 43 -3.03 -47.52 -15.85
N GLY A 44 -3.39 -46.61 -16.76
CA GLY A 44 -3.43 -45.16 -16.52
C GLY A 44 -2.18 -44.61 -15.84
N VAL A 45 -2.41 -43.78 -14.81
CA VAL A 45 -1.36 -43.19 -13.96
C VAL A 45 -0.72 -44.21 -13.00
N CYS A 46 -1.40 -45.34 -12.72
CA CYS A 46 -0.91 -46.31 -11.73
C CYS A 46 0.26 -47.16 -12.25
N LYS A 47 0.28 -47.49 -13.55
CA LYS A 47 1.42 -48.14 -14.26
C LYS A 47 2.02 -49.41 -13.63
N GLY A 48 1.36 -50.04 -12.65
CA GLY A 48 1.91 -51.16 -11.89
C GLY A 48 2.68 -50.76 -10.63
N ASP A 49 2.78 -49.46 -10.34
CA ASP A 49 3.61 -48.90 -9.26
C ASP A 49 2.79 -48.26 -8.13
N LYS A 50 1.51 -47.95 -8.36
CA LYS A 50 0.65 -47.26 -7.37
C LYS A 50 -0.55 -48.09 -6.97
N SER A 51 -0.79 -48.16 -5.67
CA SER A 51 -2.03 -48.69 -5.07
C SER A 51 -3.14 -47.64 -5.01
N VAL A 52 -4.36 -48.04 -4.60
CA VAL A 52 -5.45 -47.09 -4.34
C VAL A 52 -5.05 -46.10 -3.24
N LYS A 53 -4.33 -46.56 -2.21
CA LYS A 53 -3.80 -45.69 -1.15
C LYS A 53 -2.80 -44.67 -1.69
N ASP A 54 -1.92 -45.08 -2.60
CA ASP A 54 -0.96 -44.17 -3.22
C ASP A 54 -1.66 -43.11 -4.09
N MET A 55 -2.67 -43.53 -4.86
CA MET A 55 -3.47 -42.62 -5.66
C MET A 55 -4.19 -41.58 -4.79
N LYS A 56 -4.83 -42.01 -3.69
CA LYS A 56 -5.46 -41.12 -2.70
C LYS A 56 -4.44 -40.14 -2.09
N ARG A 57 -3.24 -40.63 -1.75
CA ARG A 57 -2.13 -39.79 -1.24
C ARG A 57 -1.62 -38.79 -2.27
N ASP A 58 -1.66 -39.13 -3.55
CA ASP A 58 -1.30 -38.27 -4.68
C ASP A 58 -2.41 -37.28 -5.08
N GLY A 59 -3.49 -37.21 -4.28
CA GLY A 59 -4.59 -36.27 -4.46
C GLY A 59 -5.66 -36.72 -5.45
N TRP A 60 -5.69 -38.01 -5.83
CA TRP A 60 -6.76 -38.58 -6.65
C TRP A 60 -7.90 -39.10 -5.78
N ASN A 61 -9.13 -38.84 -6.17
CA ASN A 61 -10.32 -39.43 -5.56
C ASN A 61 -10.81 -40.60 -6.41
N VAL A 62 -11.33 -41.66 -5.78
CA VAL A 62 -12.04 -42.73 -6.50
C VAL A 62 -13.41 -42.19 -6.89
N ASP A 63 -13.63 -42.05 -8.19
CA ASP A 63 -14.89 -41.59 -8.80
C ASP A 63 -15.85 -42.77 -8.99
N ASP A 64 -15.34 -43.92 -9.43
CA ASP A 64 -16.12 -45.16 -9.59
C ASP A 64 -15.25 -46.42 -9.40
N ILE A 65 -15.87 -47.55 -9.07
CA ILE A 65 -15.24 -48.87 -8.97
C ILE A 65 -16.13 -49.94 -9.58
N LYS A 66 -15.58 -50.68 -10.55
CA LYS A 66 -16.21 -51.87 -11.13
C LYS A 66 -15.53 -53.13 -10.63
N ILE A 67 -16.33 -54.04 -10.07
CA ILE A 67 -15.88 -55.33 -9.52
C ILE A 67 -16.52 -56.45 -10.33
N THR A 68 -15.74 -57.45 -10.75
CA THR A 68 -16.26 -58.59 -11.51
C THR A 68 -15.58 -59.88 -11.05
N GLN A 69 -16.36 -60.88 -10.67
CA GLN A 69 -15.82 -62.19 -10.27
C GLN A 69 -15.41 -63.02 -11.49
N THR A 70 -14.34 -63.78 -11.35
CA THR A 70 -13.82 -64.71 -12.35
C THR A 70 -13.47 -66.03 -11.67
N GLU A 71 -13.24 -67.09 -12.45
CA GLU A 71 -12.81 -68.40 -11.93
C GLU A 71 -11.48 -68.34 -11.16
N LYS A 72 -10.64 -67.34 -11.42
CA LYS A 72 -9.28 -67.22 -10.86
C LYS A 72 -9.14 -66.17 -9.76
N GLY A 73 -10.20 -65.40 -9.49
CA GLY A 73 -10.24 -64.32 -8.50
C GLY A 73 -11.19 -63.21 -8.91
N THR A 74 -11.00 -62.01 -8.37
CA THR A 74 -11.85 -60.85 -8.65
C THR A 74 -11.08 -59.78 -9.42
N ASN A 75 -11.70 -59.25 -10.47
CA ASN A 75 -11.21 -58.12 -11.24
C ASN A 75 -11.75 -56.81 -10.66
N TYR A 76 -10.88 -55.81 -10.55
CA TYR A 76 -11.20 -54.48 -10.04
C TYR A 76 -10.75 -53.43 -11.05
N ILE A 77 -11.63 -52.50 -11.39
CA ILE A 77 -11.33 -51.33 -12.21
C ILE A 77 -11.74 -50.09 -11.41
N TYR A 78 -10.77 -49.25 -11.09
CA TYR A 78 -10.94 -47.97 -10.43
C TYR A 78 -10.88 -46.85 -11.47
N VAL A 79 -11.86 -45.96 -11.41
CA VAL A 79 -11.82 -44.66 -12.10
C VAL A 79 -11.43 -43.62 -11.05
N PHE A 80 -10.32 -42.95 -11.29
CA PHE A 80 -9.81 -41.88 -10.44
C PHE A 80 -10.04 -40.53 -11.09
N LYS A 81 -10.40 -39.54 -10.27
CA LYS A 81 -10.54 -38.15 -10.67
C LYS A 81 -9.71 -37.27 -9.75
N LYS A 82 -8.93 -36.37 -10.34
CA LYS A 82 -8.16 -35.35 -9.64
C LYS A 82 -8.74 -34.00 -10.02
N ASP A 83 -9.45 -33.41 -9.07
CA ASP A 83 -9.78 -31.99 -9.16
C ASP A 83 -8.45 -31.23 -9.08
N GLU A 84 -8.34 -30.09 -9.79
CA GLU A 84 -7.19 -29.20 -9.58
C GLU A 84 -7.02 -28.91 -8.09
N PRO A 85 -5.79 -28.61 -7.63
CA PRO A 85 -5.61 -28.10 -6.28
C PRO A 85 -6.56 -26.92 -6.11
N LYS A 86 -7.68 -27.15 -5.43
CA LYS A 86 -8.50 -26.09 -4.87
C LYS A 86 -7.51 -25.32 -4.04
N VAL A 87 -7.06 -24.18 -4.57
CA VAL A 87 -6.27 -23.21 -3.82
C VAL A 87 -6.99 -23.09 -2.50
N ALA A 88 -6.37 -23.64 -1.46
CA ALA A 88 -7.04 -24.01 -0.23
C ALA A 88 -7.83 -22.81 0.26
N THR A 89 -9.16 -22.92 0.25
CA THR A 89 -10.11 -22.04 0.97
C THR A 89 -9.56 -20.63 1.20
N ILE A 90 -9.19 -19.90 0.13
CA ILE A 90 -8.95 -18.48 0.27
C ILE A 90 -10.35 -17.91 0.39
N ASP A 91 -10.72 -17.53 1.60
CA ASP A 91 -11.88 -16.71 1.85
C ASP A 91 -11.69 -15.43 1.02
N GLU A 92 -12.35 -15.40 -0.13
CA GLU A 92 -12.28 -14.32 -1.10
C GLU A 92 -12.65 -13.00 -0.44
N ALA A 93 -13.62 -13.02 0.49
CA ALA A 93 -14.02 -11.85 1.27
C ALA A 93 -12.92 -11.41 2.25
N ALA A 94 -12.21 -12.35 2.88
CA ALA A 94 -11.07 -12.02 3.74
C ALA A 94 -9.89 -11.43 2.92
N LEU A 95 -9.66 -11.93 1.70
CA LEU A 95 -8.61 -11.41 0.83
C LEU A 95 -8.96 -10.00 0.31
N GLU A 96 -10.19 -9.79 -0.15
CA GLU A 96 -10.68 -8.47 -0.58
C GLU A 96 -10.55 -7.45 0.54
N THR A 97 -10.97 -7.80 1.76
CA THR A 97 -10.84 -6.94 2.94
C THR A 97 -9.38 -6.55 3.19
N LYS A 98 -8.46 -7.52 3.10
CA LYS A 98 -7.02 -7.27 3.30
C LYS A 98 -6.43 -6.38 2.19
N ILE A 99 -6.91 -6.51 0.96
CA ILE A 99 -6.50 -5.65 -0.16
C ILE A 99 -6.99 -4.22 0.06
N LEU A 100 -8.26 -4.03 0.42
CA LEU A 100 -8.84 -2.71 0.71
C LEU A 100 -8.09 -2.01 1.85
N GLN A 101 -7.83 -2.71 2.96
CA GLN A 101 -7.05 -2.18 4.09
C GLN A 101 -5.65 -1.72 3.65
N ARG A 102 -4.94 -2.53 2.84
CA ARG A 102 -3.62 -2.17 2.30
C ARG A 102 -3.68 -0.97 1.35
N LEU A 103 -4.76 -0.81 0.58
CA LEU A 103 -4.94 0.35 -0.31
C LEU A 103 -5.20 1.62 0.50
N GLU A 104 -6.05 1.55 1.52
CA GLU A 104 -6.30 2.69 2.42
C GLU A 104 -5.04 3.10 3.18
N GLN A 105 -4.27 2.13 3.66
CA GLN A 105 -3.00 2.39 4.34
C GLN A 105 -2.01 3.09 3.41
N ARG A 106 -1.79 2.57 2.20
CA ARG A 106 -0.92 3.21 1.20
C ARG A 106 -1.38 4.61 0.85
N LYS A 107 -2.68 4.83 0.66
CA LYS A 107 -3.25 6.16 0.41
C LYS A 107 -2.98 7.13 1.57
N LYS A 108 -3.12 6.69 2.82
CA LYS A 108 -2.79 7.50 4.01
C LYS A 108 -1.30 7.85 4.03
N GLU A 109 -0.42 6.88 3.80
CA GLU A 109 1.03 7.08 3.74
C GLU A 109 1.43 8.06 2.63
N GLU A 110 0.88 7.92 1.43
CA GLU A 110 1.09 8.84 0.30
C GLU A 110 0.63 10.27 0.61
N ILE A 111 -0.55 10.42 1.23
CA ILE A 111 -1.06 11.72 1.67
C ILE A 111 -0.10 12.37 2.68
N GLU A 112 0.39 11.59 3.66
CA GLU A 112 1.31 12.11 4.67
C GLU A 112 2.70 12.43 4.11
N ILE A 113 3.19 11.69 3.11
CA ILE A 113 4.43 12.02 2.39
C ILE A 113 4.23 13.33 1.63
N LYS A 114 3.16 13.44 0.84
CA LYS A 114 2.85 14.65 0.06
C LYS A 114 2.66 15.88 0.94
N LYS A 115 2.00 15.74 2.11
CA LYS A 115 1.89 16.81 3.10
C LYS A 115 3.26 17.24 3.62
N ARG A 116 4.15 16.30 3.96
CA ARG A 116 5.51 16.58 4.42
C ARG A 116 6.34 17.29 3.34
N GLU A 117 6.26 16.85 2.09
CA GLU A 117 6.94 17.52 0.97
C GLU A 117 6.42 18.93 0.74
N ILE A 118 5.10 19.13 0.76
CA ILE A 118 4.49 20.45 0.66
C ILE A 118 4.95 21.34 1.82
N TYR A 119 4.94 20.83 3.05
CA TYR A 119 5.40 21.56 4.23
C TYR A 119 6.88 21.96 4.10
N ALA A 120 7.75 21.03 3.71
CA ALA A 120 9.18 21.30 3.51
C ALA A 120 9.42 22.36 2.43
N ARG A 121 8.72 22.27 1.29
CA ARG A 121 8.80 23.28 0.22
C ARG A 121 8.30 24.65 0.68
N LYS A 122 7.16 24.71 1.37
CA LYS A 122 6.62 25.96 1.94
C LYS A 122 7.56 26.57 2.96
N SER A 123 8.14 25.75 3.85
CA SER A 123 9.17 26.16 4.80
C SER A 123 10.40 26.74 4.10
N LYS A 124 10.88 26.12 3.00
CA LYS A 124 12.01 26.63 2.22
C LYS A 124 11.73 27.98 1.56
N SER A 125 10.53 28.15 0.99
CA SER A 125 10.10 29.44 0.44
C SER A 125 10.02 30.51 1.53
N GLY A 126 9.39 30.18 2.66
CA GLY A 126 9.27 31.06 3.82
C GLY A 126 10.61 31.45 4.44
N GLU A 127 11.58 30.52 4.47
CA GLU A 127 12.94 30.77 4.93
C GLU A 127 13.59 31.93 4.17
N ASN A 128 13.52 31.89 2.84
CA ASN A 128 14.12 32.90 1.99
C ASN A 128 13.48 34.27 2.24
N LEU A 129 12.15 34.35 2.29
CA LEU A 129 11.48 35.63 2.55
C LEU A 129 11.79 36.16 3.95
N TYR A 130 11.75 35.29 4.95
CA TYR A 130 12.00 35.64 6.34
C TYR A 130 13.40 36.19 6.57
N LYS A 131 14.42 35.46 6.09
CA LYS A 131 15.83 35.85 6.24
C LYS A 131 16.16 37.15 5.52
N ASN A 132 15.49 37.44 4.41
CA ASN A 132 15.77 38.63 3.63
C ASN A 132 15.01 39.88 4.10
N LYS A 133 13.81 39.72 4.68
CA LYS A 133 12.88 40.83 4.93
C LYS A 133 12.42 40.99 6.37
N CYS A 134 12.47 39.94 7.19
CA CYS A 134 11.84 39.93 8.51
C CYS A 134 12.85 39.87 9.66
N ILE A 135 13.93 39.11 9.49
CA ILE A 135 14.87 38.73 10.55
C ILE A 135 15.49 39.93 11.28
N SER A 136 15.80 41.01 10.55
CA SER A 136 16.48 42.19 11.11
C SER A 136 15.68 42.92 12.18
N CYS A 137 14.35 42.81 12.16
CA CYS A 137 13.46 43.43 13.13
C CYS A 137 12.79 42.43 14.07
N HIS A 138 12.58 41.19 13.61
CA HIS A 138 11.83 40.17 14.35
C HIS A 138 12.70 39.12 15.04
N GLY A 139 14.02 39.11 14.81
CA GLY A 139 14.96 38.15 15.38
C GLY A 139 15.10 36.88 14.54
N GLU A 140 16.00 35.99 14.92
CA GLU A 140 16.27 34.77 14.14
C GLU A 140 15.10 33.79 14.15
N LYS A 141 14.29 33.83 15.22
CA LYS A 141 13.19 32.90 15.46
C LYS A 141 11.83 33.59 15.56
N GLY A 142 11.76 34.89 15.33
CA GLY A 142 10.54 35.68 15.48
C GLY A 142 10.22 36.05 16.92
N GLU A 143 11.22 36.02 17.79
CA GLU A 143 11.12 36.22 19.23
C GLU A 143 11.13 37.69 19.66
N LEU A 144 11.58 38.59 18.80
CA LEU A 144 11.72 40.00 19.17
C LEU A 144 10.39 40.73 19.14
N LYS A 145 10.22 41.61 20.12
CA LYS A 145 9.26 42.70 20.06
C LYS A 145 9.80 43.78 19.13
N ALA A 146 9.51 43.67 17.84
CA ALA A 146 10.01 44.62 16.85
C ALA A 146 9.66 46.06 17.26
N ARG A 147 10.69 46.91 17.34
CA ARG A 147 10.58 48.32 17.78
C ARG A 147 9.94 48.51 19.17
N GLY A 148 9.94 47.49 20.02
CA GLY A 148 9.37 47.54 21.37
C GLY A 148 7.83 47.51 21.42
N VAL A 149 7.15 47.58 20.28
CA VAL A 149 5.68 47.72 20.18
C VAL A 149 5.00 46.49 19.56
N SER A 150 5.73 45.73 18.73
CA SER A 150 5.17 44.53 18.10
C SER A 150 5.18 43.33 19.05
N ARG A 151 4.21 42.44 18.89
CA ARG A 151 4.21 41.13 19.55
C ARG A 151 5.22 40.19 18.86
N PRO A 152 5.91 39.29 19.59
CA PRO A 152 6.74 38.27 18.96
C PRO A 152 5.91 37.44 17.97
N ILE A 153 6.40 37.32 16.74
CA ILE A 153 5.67 36.64 15.67
C ILE A 153 5.72 35.12 15.80
N LYS A 154 6.69 34.57 16.56
CA LYS A 154 6.79 33.13 16.85
C LYS A 154 5.59 32.60 17.64
N ASP A 155 4.98 33.46 18.45
CA ASP A 155 3.91 33.11 19.38
C ASP A 155 2.51 33.21 18.74
N LEU A 156 2.44 33.67 17.48
CA LEU A 156 1.17 33.76 16.76
C LEU A 156 0.70 32.40 16.29
N ASN A 157 -0.61 32.22 16.25
CA ASN A 157 -1.25 31.18 15.45
C ASN A 157 -1.38 31.66 13.99
N LEU A 158 -1.73 30.76 13.06
CA LEU A 158 -1.81 31.08 11.63
C LEU A 158 -2.83 32.19 11.33
N GLN A 159 -4.00 32.14 11.96
CA GLN A 159 -5.08 33.10 11.76
C GLN A 159 -4.65 34.50 12.21
N ASP A 160 -4.09 34.61 13.40
CA ASP A 160 -3.55 35.86 13.96
C ASP A 160 -2.46 36.45 13.07
N PHE A 161 -1.58 35.60 12.55
CA PHE A 161 -0.50 36.01 11.65
C PHE A 161 -1.06 36.56 10.35
N GLN A 162 -2.00 35.86 9.71
CA GLN A 162 -2.66 36.30 8.48
C GLN A 162 -3.45 37.59 8.65
N ILE A 163 -4.26 37.69 9.72
CA ILE A 163 -5.05 38.88 10.03
C ILE A 163 -4.11 40.08 10.23
N SER A 164 -3.02 39.92 10.97
CA SER A 164 -2.08 41.02 11.23
C SER A 164 -1.49 41.57 9.93
N ILE A 165 -1.02 40.69 9.02
CA ILE A 165 -0.47 41.13 7.72
C ILE A 165 -1.54 41.78 6.85
N ARG A 166 -2.73 41.18 6.77
CA ARG A 166 -3.86 41.75 6.02
C ARG A 166 -4.23 43.14 6.54
N ASP A 167 -4.33 43.31 7.84
CA ASP A 167 -4.77 44.57 8.43
C ASP A 167 -3.68 45.65 8.35
N TYR A 168 -2.39 45.27 8.32
CA TYR A 168 -1.30 46.19 7.94
C TYR A 168 -1.41 46.65 6.48
N ASN A 169 -1.78 45.76 5.56
CA ASN A 169 -2.01 46.07 4.15
C ASN A 169 -3.19 47.05 3.99
N LEU A 170 -4.32 46.76 4.66
CA LEU A 170 -5.52 47.59 4.67
C LEU A 170 -5.37 48.89 5.47
N GLY A 171 -4.35 48.99 6.33
CA GLY A 171 -4.15 50.13 7.23
C GLY A 171 -5.15 50.19 8.39
N SER A 172 -5.88 49.11 8.66
CA SER A 172 -6.87 49.00 9.75
C SER A 172 -6.25 48.59 11.08
N TYR A 173 -4.95 48.29 11.11
CA TYR A 173 -4.24 47.85 12.31
C TYR A 173 -2.99 48.70 12.55
N ASP A 174 -2.95 49.35 13.72
CA ASP A 174 -1.79 50.11 14.17
C ASP A 174 -1.55 49.98 15.67
N ARG A 175 -0.29 49.75 16.03
CA ARG A 175 0.23 49.72 17.40
C ARG A 175 1.31 50.79 17.61
N GLY A 176 1.23 51.87 16.84
CA GLY A 176 2.14 53.02 16.84
C GLY A 176 3.21 52.98 15.74
N MET A 177 3.45 51.83 15.10
CA MET A 177 4.50 51.66 14.07
C MET A 177 4.04 50.81 12.87
N ALA A 178 2.74 50.73 12.57
CA ALA A 178 2.24 49.94 11.44
C ALA A 178 2.81 50.36 10.09
N PHE A 179 3.12 51.65 9.93
CA PHE A 179 3.73 52.17 8.71
C PHE A 179 5.07 51.47 8.36
N VAL A 180 5.78 50.92 9.34
CA VAL A 180 7.02 50.15 9.12
C VAL A 180 6.73 48.81 8.46
N MET A 181 5.63 48.16 8.85
CA MET A 181 5.23 46.85 8.32
C MET A 181 4.43 46.94 7.03
N LYS A 182 3.75 48.06 6.76
CA LYS A 182 2.89 48.24 5.59
C LYS A 182 3.59 47.95 4.24
N PRO A 183 4.82 48.41 3.95
CA PRO A 183 5.50 48.09 2.69
C PRO A 183 5.77 46.60 2.51
N TYR A 184 6.07 45.88 3.60
CA TYR A 184 6.27 44.43 3.56
C TYR A 184 4.95 43.70 3.37
N ALA A 185 3.89 44.15 4.06
CA ALA A 185 2.55 43.56 3.94
C ALA A 185 1.94 43.74 2.53
N LEU A 186 2.23 44.85 1.85
CA LEU A 186 1.78 45.11 0.47
C LEU A 186 2.44 44.21 -0.56
N LEU A 187 3.65 43.71 -0.28
CA LEU A 187 4.44 42.88 -1.19
C LEU A 187 4.24 41.37 -0.97
N MET A 188 3.44 40.99 0.03
CA MET A 188 3.20 39.60 0.38
C MET A 188 1.81 39.16 -0.07
N ASP A 189 1.72 38.03 -0.74
CA ASP A 189 0.45 37.35 -0.99
C ASP A 189 0.11 36.36 0.14
N ASP A 190 -1.07 35.72 0.07
CA ASP A 190 -1.49 34.74 1.07
C ASP A 190 -0.55 33.50 1.15
N ASN A 191 0.11 33.13 0.04
CA ASN A 191 1.09 32.05 0.04
C ASN A 191 2.36 32.47 0.79
N ASP A 192 2.86 33.68 0.57
CA ASP A 192 4.04 34.23 1.26
C ASP A 192 3.81 34.27 2.76
N VAL A 193 2.65 34.76 3.19
CA VAL A 193 2.25 34.82 4.61
C VAL A 193 2.25 33.42 5.22
N LYS A 194 1.61 32.44 4.55
CA LYS A 194 1.57 31.04 5.00
C LYS A 194 2.96 30.39 5.03
N ASN A 195 3.78 30.65 4.02
CA ASN A 195 5.12 30.09 3.89
C ASN A 195 6.03 30.60 5.02
N VAL A 196 6.01 31.90 5.29
CA VAL A 196 6.75 32.52 6.40
C VAL A 196 6.29 31.96 7.74
N TYR A 197 4.98 31.83 7.95
CA TYR A 197 4.44 31.22 9.17
C TYR A 197 4.94 29.78 9.34
N ILE A 198 4.86 28.95 8.29
CA ILE A 198 5.34 27.57 8.32
C ILE A 198 6.84 27.51 8.61
N TYR A 199 7.63 28.40 8.00
CA TYR A 199 9.05 28.48 8.30
C TYR A 199 9.32 28.79 9.78
N ILE A 200 8.70 29.85 10.32
CA ILE A 200 8.86 30.25 11.72
C ILE A 200 8.46 29.12 12.67
N LYS A 201 7.36 28.39 12.40
CA LYS A 201 6.98 27.21 13.19
C LYS A 201 8.02 26.10 13.08
N SER A 202 8.45 25.76 11.87
CA SER A 202 9.42 24.68 11.64
C SER A 202 10.76 24.88 12.36
N ILE A 203 11.23 26.12 12.53
CA ILE A 203 12.48 26.41 13.25
C ILE A 203 12.32 26.46 14.77
N ASN A 204 11.08 26.58 15.27
CA ASN A 204 10.76 26.57 16.70
C ASN A 204 10.28 25.19 17.19
N GLU A 205 9.61 24.39 16.35
CA GLU A 205 9.11 23.04 16.66
C GLU A 205 10.24 22.00 16.78
N LYS A 206 11.32 22.12 16.00
CA LYS A 206 12.51 21.24 16.02
C LYS A 206 13.22 21.12 17.39
N LYS A 207 12.80 21.86 18.42
CA LYS A 207 13.37 21.80 19.77
C LYS A 207 12.44 21.25 20.85
N GLU A 208 11.15 21.05 20.60
CA GLU A 208 10.27 20.39 21.57
C GLU A 208 10.48 18.87 21.58
N GLU A 209 10.87 18.29 20.46
CA GLU A 209 11.28 16.87 20.36
C GLU A 209 12.65 16.58 20.98
N ALA A 210 13.50 17.60 21.17
CA ALA A 210 14.83 17.46 21.79
C ALA A 210 14.83 17.68 23.32
N LYS A 211 13.64 17.85 23.92
CA LYS A 211 13.45 18.08 25.36
C LYS A 211 12.48 17.08 26.03
N LYS A 212 12.02 16.07 25.30
CA LYS A 212 11.36 14.87 25.83
C LYS A 212 12.28 13.68 25.68
#